data_AF-A0ABD5UKC5-F1
#
_entry.id   AF-A0ABD5UKC5-F1
#
_cell.length_a   1.000
_cell.length_b   1.000
_cell.length_c   1.000
_cell.angle_alpha   90.00
_cell.angle_beta   90.00
_cell.angle_gamma   90.00
#
_symmetry.space_group_name_H-M   'P 1'
#
loop_
_entity.id
_entity.type
_entity.pdbx_description
1 polymer ?
#
loop_
_entity_poly.entity_id
_entity_poly.type
_entity_poly.pdbx_seq_one_letter_code
_entity_poly.pdbx_strand_id
1 'polypeptide(L)' 'MRAREWAIASAFGDPSDYDVPNLPAWRVERGADGEIAFASAEGDEPFIAAAGPVRVRR' A
#
# COMPACT_ATOMS: atom_id res chain seq x y z
N MET A 1 -6.51 7.82 -7.97
CA MET A 1 -6.12 6.42 -7.67
C MET A 1 -6.20 5.59 -8.95
N ARG A 2 -5.08 5.04 -9.44
CA ARG A 2 -4.99 4.16 -10.62
C ARG A 2 -4.72 2.69 -10.23
N ALA A 3 -5.30 2.25 -9.11
CA ALA A 3 -4.97 0.97 -8.49
C ALA A 3 -5.17 -0.23 -9.42
N ARG A 4 -6.22 -0.21 -10.24
CA ARG A 4 -6.48 -1.27 -11.24
C ARG A 4 -5.44 -1.31 -12.35
N GLU A 5 -5.09 -0.16 -12.93
CA GLU A 5 -4.08 -0.08 -14.00
C GLU A 5 -2.73 -0.56 -13.51
N TRP A 6 -2.33 -0.12 -12.31
CA TRP A 6 -1.10 -0.57 -11.68
C TRP A 6 -1.11 -2.10 -11.47
N ALA A 7 -2.18 -2.67 -10.92
CA ALA A 7 -2.29 -4.11 -10.70
C ALA A 7 -2.25 -4.93 -11.99
N ILE A 8 -2.81 -4.41 -13.09
CA ILE A 8 -2.73 -5.05 -14.40
C ILE A 8 -1.30 -4.95 -14.94
N ALA A 9 -0.69 -3.76 -14.97
CA ALA A 9 0.64 -3.55 -15.51
C ALA A 9 1.70 -4.41 -14.77
N SER A 10 1.63 -4.47 -13.42
CA SER A 10 2.52 -5.30 -12.61
C SER A 10 2.39 -6.81 -12.87
N ALA A 11 1.29 -7.28 -13.46
CA ALA A 11 1.14 -8.69 -13.83
C ALA A 11 1.89 -9.04 -15.14
N PHE A 12 2.25 -8.02 -15.95
CA PHE A 12 2.87 -8.20 -17.27
C PHE A 12 4.23 -7.51 -17.43
N GLY A 13 4.73 -6.78 -16.42
CA GLY A 13 6.03 -6.10 -16.46
C GLY A 13 6.17 -5.03 -15.37
N ASP A 14 7.12 -4.12 -15.54
CA ASP A 14 7.22 -2.94 -14.68
C ASP A 14 6.14 -1.91 -15.09
N PRO A 15 5.31 -1.39 -14.17
CA PRO A 15 4.30 -0.38 -14.49
C PRO A 15 4.85 0.88 -15.18
N SER A 16 6.11 1.25 -14.91
CA SER A 16 6.75 2.41 -15.52
C SER A 16 7.01 2.23 -17.02
N ASP A 17 7.12 0.99 -17.51
CA ASP A 17 7.22 0.68 -18.94
C ASP A 17 5.91 1.00 -19.71
N TYR A 18 4.81 1.20 -18.98
CA TYR A 18 3.47 1.49 -19.51
C TYR A 18 2.99 2.90 -19.14
N ASP A 19 3.91 3.82 -18.83
CA ASP A 19 3.61 5.19 -18.37
C ASP A 19 2.72 5.24 -17.11
N VAL A 20 2.64 4.15 -16.33
CA VAL A 20 1.95 4.13 -15.05
C VAL A 20 2.90 4.69 -14.00
N PRO A 21 2.52 5.75 -13.27
CA PRO A 21 3.37 6.31 -12.24
C PRO A 21 3.72 5.29 -11.16
N ASN A 22 4.95 5.35 -10.68
CA ASN A 22 5.36 4.57 -9.51
C ASN A 22 4.49 4.92 -8.31
N LEU A 23 4.13 3.89 -7.53
CA LEU A 23 3.44 4.12 -6.29
C LEU A 23 4.40 4.81 -5.32
N PRO A 24 3.92 5.82 -4.57
CA PRO A 24 4.68 6.36 -3.45
C PRO A 24 5.00 5.21 -2.48
N ALA A 25 6.24 5.19 -1.98
CA ALA A 25 6.60 4.28 -0.91
C ALA A 25 5.81 4.67 0.34
N TRP A 26 5.12 3.70 0.95
CA TRP A 26 4.43 3.88 2.22
C TRP A 26 5.10 3.02 3.28
N ARG A 27 5.20 3.57 4.48
CA ARG A 27 5.50 2.80 5.68
C ARG A 27 4.24 2.08 6.11
N VAL A 28 4.41 0.81 6.47
CA VAL A 28 3.37 0.01 7.12
C VAL A 28 3.83 -0.26 8.53
N GLU A 29 3.06 0.22 9.50
CA GLU A 29 3.27 -0.06 10.91
C GLU A 29 2.25 -1.08 11.38
N ARG A 30 2.70 -2.04 12.19
CA ARG A 30 1.85 -3.08 12.77
C ARG A 30 1.90 -3.00 14.28
N GLY A 31 0.72 -2.83 14.88
CA GLY A 31 0.56 -2.84 16.32
C GLY A 31 0.64 -4.25 16.91
N ALA A 32 0.75 -4.33 18.23
CA ALA A 32 0.85 -5.60 18.95
C ALA A 32 -0.44 -6.42 18.87
N ASP A 33 -1.60 -5.76 18.78
CA ASP A 33 -2.92 -6.39 18.77
C ASP A 33 -3.45 -6.61 17.33
N GLY A 34 -2.57 -6.47 16.34
CA GLY A 34 -2.87 -6.71 14.93
C GLY A 34 -3.35 -5.48 14.19
N GLU A 35 -3.28 -4.29 14.78
CA GLU A 35 -3.56 -3.03 14.11
C GLU A 35 -2.63 -2.83 12.91
N ILE A 36 -3.11 -2.07 11.93
CA ILE A 36 -2.31 -1.67 10.77
C ILE A 36 -2.48 -0.18 10.53
N ALA A 37 -1.37 0.50 10.30
CA ALA A 37 -1.33 1.91 9.95
C ALA A 37 -0.43 2.13 8.74
N PHE A 38 -0.80 3.09 7.90
CA PHE A 38 -0.03 3.53 6.74
C PHE A 38 0.37 5.00 6.93
N ALA A 39 1.65 5.27 6.77
CA ALA A 39 2.24 6.61 6.88
C ALA A 39 3.15 6.90 5.69
N SER A 40 3.36 8.19 5.41
CA SER A 40 4.23 8.64 4.33
C SER A 40 5.70 8.40 4.66
N ALA A 41 6.11 8.70 5.90
CA ALA A 41 7.44 8.43 6.43
C ALA A 41 7.37 7.95 7.89
N GLU A 42 8.54 7.62 8.45
CA GLU A 42 8.67 7.21 9.85
C GLU A 42 8.41 8.38 10.80
N GLY A 43 7.53 8.17 11.77
CA GLY A 43 7.15 9.20 12.75
C GLY A 43 6.13 10.22 12.24
N ASP A 44 5.66 10.09 11.00
CA ASP A 44 4.54 10.88 10.48
C ASP A 44 3.21 10.38 11.05
N GLU A 45 2.22 11.28 11.12
CA GLU A 45 0.85 10.91 11.44
C GLU A 45 0.28 9.97 10.35
N PRO A 46 -0.28 8.80 10.72
CA PRO A 46 -0.89 7.88 9.78
C PRO A 46 -2.07 8.50 9.04
N PHE A 47 -2.14 8.27 7.72
CA PHE A 47 -3.27 8.75 6.90
C PHE A 47 -4.35 7.68 6.71
N ILE A 48 -4.03 6.40 6.93
CA ILE A 48 -4.99 5.29 7.02
C ILE A 48 -4.58 4.42 8.21
N ALA A 49 -5.52 4.12 9.10
CA ALA A 49 -5.32 3.19 10.20
C ALA A 49 -6.55 2.28 10.36
N ALA A 50 -6.31 1.04 10.78
CA ALA A 50 -7.35 0.07 11.11
C ALA A 50 -6.97 -0.70 12.37
N ALA A 51 -7.85 -0.66 13.37
CA ALA A 51 -7.66 -1.35 14.65
C ALA A 51 -7.93 -2.87 14.58
N GLY A 52 -8.76 -3.33 13.64
CA GLY A 52 -9.11 -4.74 13.50
C GLY A 52 -9.09 -5.23 12.06
N PRO A 53 -7.92 -5.23 11.37
CA PRO A 53 -7.85 -5.68 9.99
C PRO A 53 -8.04 -7.19 9.87
N VAL A 54 -8.77 -7.63 8.85
CA VAL A 54 -8.98 -9.05 8.56
C VAL A 54 -7.97 -9.52 7.51
N ARG A 55 -7.27 -10.62 7.81
CA ARG A 55 -6.32 -11.20 6.86
C ARG A 55 -7.05 -11.99 5.78
N VAL A 56 -7.05 -11.46 4.56
CA VAL A 56 -7.52 -12.18 3.37
C VAL A 56 -6.37 -13.05 2.85
N ARG A 57 -6.61 -14.36 2.68
CA ARG A 57 -5.70 -15.26 1.96
C ARG A 57 -6.14 -15.30 0.49
N ARG A 58 -5.20 -15.09 -0.43
CA ARG A 58 -5.40 -15.20 -1.88
C ARG A 58 -4.71 -16.46 -2.39
#